data_AF-A0AA40THA8-F1
#
_entry.id   AF-A0AA40THA8-F1
#
_cell.length_a   1.000
_cell.length_b   1.000
_cell.length_c   1.000
_cell.angle_alpha   90.00
_cell.angle_beta   90.00
_cell.angle_gamma   90.00
#
_symmetry.space_group_name_H-M   'P 1'
#
loop_
_entity.id
_entity.type
_entity.pdbx_description
1 polymer ?
#
loop_
_entity_poly.entity_id
_entity_poly.type
_entity_poly.pdbx_seq_one_letter_code
_entity_poly.pdbx_strand_id
1 'polypeptide(L)'
;HYGRVCPIETPEGPNIGLINSLSVYAQTNEYGFLETPYRKVTDGVVTDEIHYLSAIEEGNYVIAQANSNLDDEGHFVEDLVTCRSKGESSLFSRDQVDYMDVSTQQVVSVGASLIPFLEHDDANRALMGANMQRQAVPTLRADKPLVGTGMERAVAVDSGVTAVAKRGGTVQYVDASRIVIKVNEDEMYPGEAGIDIYNLTKYTRSNQNTCIN
;
A
#
# COMPACT_ATOMS: atom_id res chain seq x y z
N HIS A 1 12.77 10.59 4.54
CA HIS A 1 12.41 9.20 4.17
C HIS A 1 11.01 8.81 4.62
N TYR A 2 10.58 9.24 5.81
CA TYR A 2 9.26 8.91 6.35
C TYR A 2 8.12 9.06 5.32
N GLY A 3 7.29 8.03 5.21
CA GLY A 3 6.15 7.97 4.28
C GLY A 3 6.51 7.91 2.79
N ARG A 4 7.79 7.97 2.42
CA ARG A 4 8.26 8.09 1.03
C ARG A 4 9.11 6.89 0.60
N VAL A 5 10.08 6.55 1.43
CA VAL A 5 11.02 5.45 1.18
C VAL A 5 10.99 4.54 2.39
N CYS A 6 10.82 3.25 2.16
CA CYS A 6 10.75 2.28 3.23
C CYS A 6 12.12 2.18 3.94
N PRO A 7 12.16 2.31 5.27
CA PRO A 7 13.42 2.21 6.02
C PRO A 7 13.90 0.77 6.23
N ILE A 8 13.05 -0.23 5.94
CA ILE A 8 13.32 -1.65 6.20
C ILE A 8 13.76 -2.36 4.92
N GLU A 9 13.10 -2.09 3.79
CA GLU A 9 13.33 -2.85 2.55
C GLU A 9 14.46 -2.25 1.71
N THR A 10 15.67 -2.76 1.97
CA THR A 10 16.89 -2.54 1.18
C THR A 10 17.64 -3.86 1.02
N PRO A 11 18.41 -4.07 -0.06
CA PRO A 11 19.31 -5.22 -0.18
C PRO A 11 20.33 -5.28 0.95
N GLU A 12 20.69 -6.49 1.33
CA GLU A 12 21.82 -6.76 2.22
C GLU A 12 23.16 -6.66 1.47
N GLY A 13 24.24 -6.37 2.21
CA GLY A 13 25.59 -6.35 1.68
C GLY A 13 26.03 -4.99 1.13
N PRO A 14 26.85 -4.94 0.05
CA PRO A 14 27.55 -3.72 -0.37
C PRO A 14 26.63 -2.61 -0.89
N ASN A 15 25.38 -2.92 -1.21
CA ASN A 15 24.41 -1.97 -1.77
C ASN A 15 23.37 -1.48 -0.75
N ILE A 16 23.60 -1.73 0.55
CA ILE A 16 22.67 -1.30 1.61
C ILE A 16 22.45 0.21 1.57
N GLY A 17 21.18 0.63 1.56
CA GLY A 17 20.77 2.03 1.50
C GLY A 17 20.91 2.69 0.12
N LEU A 18 21.56 2.06 -0.86
CA LEU A 18 21.65 2.54 -2.24
C LEU A 18 20.40 2.19 -3.06
N ILE A 19 19.78 1.06 -2.75
CA ILE A 19 18.53 0.61 -3.36
C ILE A 19 17.51 0.55 -2.24
N ASN A 20 16.43 1.32 -2.38
CA ASN A 20 15.32 1.30 -1.44
C ASN A 20 14.02 1.13 -2.19
N SER A 21 13.01 0.65 -1.48
CA SER A 21 11.66 0.50 -2.02
C SER A 21 10.79 1.69 -1.66
N LEU A 22 9.89 2.05 -2.57
CA LEU A 22 8.88 3.08 -2.36
C LEU A 22 7.92 2.64 -1.23
N SER A 23 7.54 3.56 -0.35
CA SER A 23 6.53 3.29 0.69
C SER A 23 5.12 3.16 0.10
N VAL A 24 4.19 2.52 0.80
CA VAL A 24 2.86 2.13 0.28
C VAL A 24 2.10 3.26 -0.40
N TYR A 25 2.04 4.45 0.20
CA TYR A 25 1.27 5.59 -0.33
C TYR A 25 2.12 6.69 -0.94
N ALA A 26 3.43 6.49 -1.05
CA ALA A 26 4.32 7.49 -1.60
C ALA A 26 4.08 7.69 -3.09
N GLN A 27 4.17 8.92 -3.55
CA GLN A 27 4.03 9.28 -4.96
C GLN A 27 5.11 10.26 -5.38
N THR A 28 5.25 10.45 -6.68
CA THR A 28 6.18 11.41 -7.28
C THR A 28 5.39 12.60 -7.77
N ASN A 29 5.74 13.80 -7.32
CA ASN A 29 5.10 15.03 -7.75
C ASN A 29 5.52 15.45 -9.16
N GLU A 30 4.90 16.52 -9.69
CA GLU A 30 5.16 17.03 -11.05
C GLU A 30 6.63 17.40 -11.32
N TYR A 31 7.40 17.70 -10.27
CA TYR A 31 8.81 18.08 -10.35
C TYR A 31 9.77 16.90 -10.13
N GLY A 32 9.26 15.69 -9.89
CA GLY A 32 10.06 14.50 -9.64
C GLY A 32 10.47 14.28 -8.18
N PHE A 33 9.93 15.04 -7.23
CA PHE A 33 10.16 14.83 -5.80
C PHE A 33 9.16 13.85 -5.19
N LEU A 34 9.61 13.08 -4.21
CA LEU A 34 8.73 12.19 -3.46
C LEU A 34 7.85 12.97 -2.48
N GLU A 35 6.57 12.65 -2.50
CA GLU A 35 5.53 13.16 -1.62
C GLU A 35 4.78 12.02 -0.96
N THR A 36 4.12 12.32 0.14
CA THR A 36 3.35 11.35 0.93
C THR A 36 2.07 12.03 1.42
N PRO A 37 0.94 11.30 1.49
CA PRO A 37 -0.34 11.90 1.84
C PRO A 37 -0.47 12.08 3.36
N TYR A 38 -1.13 13.19 3.73
CA TYR A 38 -1.49 13.52 5.10
C TYR A 38 -2.94 14.00 5.17
N ARG A 39 -3.63 13.70 6.28
CA ARG A 39 -4.94 14.28 6.61
C ARG A 39 -4.74 15.67 7.18
N LYS A 40 -5.49 16.64 6.68
CA LYS A 40 -5.40 18.02 7.17
C LYS A 40 -6.16 18.17 8.49
N VAL A 41 -5.57 18.89 9.43
CA VAL A 41 -6.22 19.27 10.69
C VAL A 41 -6.62 20.73 10.60
N THR A 42 -7.89 21.03 10.90
CA THR A 42 -8.43 22.40 10.89
C THR A 42 -9.16 22.65 12.19
N ASP A 43 -8.76 23.70 12.92
CA ASP A 43 -9.35 24.10 14.20
C ASP A 43 -9.49 22.94 15.20
N GLY A 44 -8.47 22.06 15.26
CA GLY A 44 -8.41 20.91 16.17
C GLY A 44 -9.17 19.66 15.70
N VAL A 45 -9.82 19.72 14.53
CA VAL A 45 -10.54 18.59 13.92
C VAL A 45 -9.70 17.98 12.80
N VAL A 46 -9.48 16.66 12.86
CA VAL A 46 -8.84 15.90 11.78
C VAL A 46 -9.86 15.66 10.66
N THR A 47 -9.60 16.24 9.49
CA THR A 47 -10.50 16.15 8.34
C THR A 47 -10.17 14.94 7.44
N ASP A 48 -11.08 14.63 6.51
CA ASP A 48 -10.83 13.65 5.45
C ASP A 48 -10.19 14.25 4.20
N GLU A 49 -9.82 15.54 4.24
CA GLU A 49 -9.07 16.20 3.18
C GLU A 49 -7.62 15.70 3.20
N ILE A 50 -7.19 15.08 2.10
CA ILE A 50 -5.84 14.52 1.95
C ILE A 50 -4.98 15.48 1.13
N HIS A 51 -3.86 15.90 1.70
CA HIS A 51 -2.83 16.68 1.01
C HIS A 51 -1.56 15.85 0.86
N TYR A 52 -0.99 15.82 -0.34
CA TYR A 52 0.33 15.28 -0.57
C TYR A 52 1.38 16.35 -0.26
N LEU A 53 2.31 16.03 0.63
CA LEU A 53 3.38 16.94 1.00
C LEU A 53 4.74 16.39 0.58
N SER A 54 5.51 17.23 -0.12
CA SER A 54 6.92 16.97 -0.39
C SER A 54 7.75 17.05 0.90
N ALA A 55 8.99 16.54 0.85
CA ALA A 55 9.89 16.59 2.01
C ALA A 55 10.23 18.03 2.44
N ILE A 56 10.12 19.00 1.53
CA ILE A 56 10.38 20.42 1.79
C ILE A 56 9.21 21.05 2.54
N GLU A 57 7.98 20.73 2.12
CA GLU A 57 6.76 21.26 2.73
C GLU A 57 6.52 20.64 4.11
N GLU A 58 6.71 19.32 4.25
CA GLU A 58 6.54 18.60 5.54
C GLU A 58 7.33 19.25 6.68
N GLY A 59 8.53 19.77 6.40
CA GLY A 59 9.38 20.38 7.43
C GLY A 59 8.80 21.63 8.10
N ASN A 60 7.79 22.27 7.50
CA ASN A 60 7.18 23.48 8.03
C ASN A 60 5.97 23.23 8.92
N TYR A 61 5.43 22.01 8.89
CA TYR A 61 4.20 21.65 9.59
C TYR A 61 4.45 20.76 10.81
N VAL A 62 3.47 20.70 11.70
CA VAL A 62 3.42 19.74 12.82
C VAL A 62 2.52 18.57 12.43
N ILE A 63 3.08 17.37 12.38
CA ILE A 63 2.38 16.18 11.89
C ILE A 63 2.18 15.17 13.03
N ALA A 64 0.92 14.85 13.35
CA ALA A 64 0.54 13.84 14.32
C ALA A 64 0.68 12.41 13.75
N GLN A 65 0.93 11.45 14.65
CA GLN A 65 1.02 10.04 14.30
C GLN A 65 -0.36 9.41 14.05
N ALA A 66 -0.42 8.42 13.16
CA ALA A 66 -1.67 7.74 12.76
C ALA A 66 -2.37 6.98 13.90
N ASN A 67 -1.65 6.65 14.97
CA ASN A 67 -2.15 5.92 16.14
C ASN A 67 -2.65 6.84 17.27
N SER A 68 -2.67 8.16 17.05
CA SER A 68 -3.23 9.11 18.01
C SER A 68 -4.74 8.89 18.13
N ASN A 69 -5.28 8.89 19.36
CA ASN A 69 -6.70 8.62 19.57
C ASN A 69 -7.54 9.84 19.17
N LEU A 70 -8.61 9.58 18.43
CA LEU A 70 -9.60 10.59 18.03
C LEU A 70 -10.96 10.28 18.65
N ASP A 71 -11.74 11.32 18.91
CA ASP A 71 -13.15 11.20 19.26
C ASP A 71 -14.05 11.04 18.01
N ASP A 72 -15.35 10.84 18.24
CA ASP A 72 -16.34 10.64 17.16
C ASP A 72 -16.50 11.88 16.25
N GLU A 73 -16.10 13.06 16.72
CA GLU A 73 -16.12 14.32 15.96
C GLU A 73 -14.78 14.60 15.26
N GLY A 74 -13.77 13.77 15.47
CA GLY A 74 -12.45 13.86 14.84
C GLY A 74 -11.44 14.73 15.59
N HIS A 75 -11.69 15.10 16.85
CA HIS A 75 -10.71 15.80 17.68
C HIS A 75 -9.77 14.82 18.38
N PHE A 76 -8.57 15.28 18.70
CA PHE A 76 -7.65 14.53 19.56
C PHE A 76 -8.20 14.39 20.98
N VAL A 77 -8.21 13.16 21.50
CA VAL A 77 -8.69 12.85 22.85
C VAL A 77 -7.74 13.41 23.90
N GLU A 78 -6.43 13.31 23.67
CA GLU A 78 -5.40 13.84 24.55
C GLU A 78 -5.13 15.33 24.30
N ASP A 79 -4.86 16.10 25.38
CA ASP A 79 -4.48 17.52 25.27
C ASP A 79 -3.11 17.72 24.61
N LEU A 80 -2.19 16.76 24.82
CA LEU A 80 -0.86 16.72 24.25
C LEU A 80 -0.70 15.49 23.36
N VAL A 81 -0.41 15.72 22.09
CA VAL A 81 -0.31 14.68 21.05
C VAL A 81 1.14 14.52 20.62
N THR A 82 1.59 13.28 20.45
CA THR A 82 2.93 12.99 19.92
C THR A 82 2.97 13.32 18.44
N CYS A 83 3.75 14.35 18.09
CA CYS A 83 3.87 14.82 16.72
C CYS A 83 5.34 14.89 16.31
N ARG A 84 5.57 14.98 15.00
CA ARG A 84 6.88 15.28 14.43
C ARG A 84 6.87 16.67 13.79
N SER A 85 7.95 17.41 13.99
CA SER A 85 8.20 18.67 13.30
C SER A 85 9.71 18.84 13.10
N LYS A 86 10.12 19.29 11.91
CA LYS A 86 11.53 19.55 11.56
C LYS A 86 12.51 18.40 11.86
N GLY A 87 12.03 17.15 11.79
CA GLY A 87 12.83 15.95 12.00
C GLY A 87 12.95 15.49 13.45
N GLU A 88 12.39 16.21 14.41
CA GLU A 88 12.31 15.80 15.81
C GLU A 88 10.88 15.42 16.19
N SER A 89 10.75 14.49 17.14
CA SER A 89 9.46 14.07 17.70
C SER A 89 9.32 14.61 19.11
N SER A 90 8.22 15.31 19.37
CA SER A 90 7.91 15.88 20.68
C SER A 90 6.40 15.96 20.89
N LEU A 91 5.98 16.37 22.09
CA LEU A 91 4.58 16.58 22.43
C LEU A 91 4.17 18.00 22.04
N PHE A 92 3.06 18.12 21.31
CA PHE A 92 2.45 19.38 20.92
C PHE A 92 1.02 19.46 21.46
N SER A 93 0.51 20.68 21.66
CA SER A 93 -0.92 20.87 21.93
C SER A 93 -1.73 20.44 20.71
N ARG A 94 -2.93 19.88 20.91
CA ARG A 94 -3.84 19.51 19.81
C ARG A 94 -4.11 20.66 18.82
N ASP A 95 -4.14 21.91 19.31
CA ASP A 95 -4.39 23.10 18.49
C ASP A 95 -3.18 23.50 17.62
N GLN A 96 -2.01 22.94 17.89
CA GLN A 96 -0.78 23.21 17.13
C GLN A 96 -0.53 22.20 16.01
N VAL A 97 -1.37 21.16 15.91
CA VAL A 97 -1.23 20.11 14.90
C VAL A 97 -1.85 20.58 13.59
N ASP A 98 -1.06 20.56 12.51
CA ASP A 98 -1.51 20.97 11.18
C ASP A 98 -1.99 19.78 10.34
N TYR A 99 -1.36 18.62 10.53
CA TYR A 99 -1.60 17.41 9.72
C TYR A 99 -1.51 16.14 10.57
N MET A 100 -2.05 15.05 10.05
CA MET A 100 -1.96 13.71 10.64
C MET A 100 -1.64 12.67 9.56
N ASP A 101 -0.86 11.65 9.92
CA ASP A 101 -0.62 10.47 9.08
C ASP A 101 -1.93 9.79 8.64
N VAL A 102 -2.03 9.36 7.38
CA VAL A 102 -3.24 8.71 6.84
C VAL A 102 -3.40 7.29 7.37
N SER A 103 -2.29 6.57 7.52
CA SER A 103 -2.29 5.17 7.96
C SER A 103 -0.98 4.81 8.63
N THR A 104 -1.01 3.89 9.58
CA THR A 104 0.20 3.32 10.21
C THR A 104 1.07 2.57 9.18
N GLN A 105 0.47 2.06 8.10
CA GLN A 105 1.17 1.35 7.03
C GLN A 105 1.92 2.28 6.07
N GLN A 106 1.72 3.60 6.14
CA GLN A 106 2.31 4.52 5.17
C GLN A 106 3.84 4.59 5.21
N VAL A 107 4.46 4.18 6.32
CA VAL A 107 5.91 4.26 6.53
C VAL A 107 6.65 3.14 5.81
N VAL A 108 6.01 1.97 5.70
CA VAL A 108 6.62 0.75 5.17
C VAL A 108 6.38 0.61 3.67
N SER A 109 7.12 -0.30 3.03
CA SER A 109 6.90 -0.71 1.64
C SER A 109 5.81 -1.78 1.56
N VAL A 110 5.42 -2.11 0.32
CA VAL A 110 4.53 -3.22 0.04
C VAL A 110 5.07 -4.55 0.60
N GLY A 111 6.36 -4.85 0.43
CA GLY A 111 6.95 -6.09 0.96
C GLY A 111 6.88 -6.17 2.48
N ALA A 112 7.37 -5.15 3.18
CA ALA A 112 7.33 -5.12 4.64
C ALA A 112 5.90 -5.10 5.19
N SER A 113 4.93 -4.49 4.47
CA SER A 113 3.52 -4.46 4.87
C SER A 113 2.80 -5.82 4.86
N LEU A 114 3.40 -6.85 4.24
CA LEU A 114 2.88 -8.23 4.22
C LEU A 114 3.35 -9.04 5.45
N ILE A 115 4.24 -8.51 6.27
CA ILE A 115 4.73 -9.20 7.48
C ILE A 115 3.74 -8.94 8.63
N PRO A 116 3.00 -9.95 9.13
CA PRO A 116 2.17 -9.78 10.30
C PRO A 116 3.05 -9.61 11.55
N PHE A 117 2.58 -8.83 12.52
CA PHE A 117 3.29 -8.57 13.79
C PHE A 117 4.68 -7.92 13.61
N LEU A 118 4.84 -7.12 12.56
CA LEU A 118 6.08 -6.41 12.24
C LEU A 118 6.59 -5.56 13.41
N GLU A 119 5.68 -5.01 14.22
CA GLU A 119 5.97 -4.23 15.42
C GLU A 119 6.67 -5.01 16.54
N HIS A 120 6.66 -6.35 16.46
CA HIS A 120 7.29 -7.25 17.43
C HIS A 120 8.63 -7.83 16.94
N ASP A 121 9.01 -7.56 15.69
CA ASP A 121 10.27 -8.00 15.11
C ASP A 121 11.32 -6.88 15.12
N ASP A 122 12.59 -7.25 15.26
CA ASP A 122 13.67 -6.29 15.07
C ASP A 122 13.84 -5.92 13.59
N ALA A 123 14.31 -4.69 13.34
CA ALA A 123 14.40 -4.15 11.99
C ALA A 123 15.30 -4.97 11.04
N ASN A 124 16.35 -5.64 11.55
CA ASN A 124 17.23 -6.44 10.70
C ASN A 124 16.54 -7.73 10.26
N ARG A 125 15.75 -8.37 11.14
CA ARG A 125 14.94 -9.54 10.77
C ARG A 125 13.80 -9.19 9.85
N ALA A 126 13.16 -8.05 10.06
CA ALA A 126 12.14 -7.53 9.14
C ALA A 126 12.72 -7.30 7.73
N LEU A 127 13.93 -6.73 7.64
CA LEU A 127 14.66 -6.54 6.38
C LEU A 127 14.93 -7.87 5.68
N MET A 128 15.49 -8.85 6.41
CA MET A 128 15.72 -10.19 5.88
C MET A 128 14.42 -10.84 5.41
N GLY A 129 13.34 -10.71 6.20
CA GLY A 129 12.01 -11.24 5.89
C GLY A 129 11.45 -10.70 4.59
N ALA A 130 11.43 -9.37 4.42
CA ALA A 130 10.97 -8.73 3.19
C ALA A 130 11.81 -9.14 1.96
N ASN A 131 13.14 -9.28 2.12
CA ASN A 131 14.02 -9.72 1.04
C ASN A 131 13.81 -11.20 0.67
N MET A 132 13.61 -12.08 1.65
CA MET A 132 13.35 -13.50 1.43
C MET A 132 11.98 -13.74 0.77
N GLN A 133 10.97 -12.94 1.12
CA GLN A 133 9.64 -13.01 0.48
C GLN A 133 9.71 -12.86 -1.05
N ARG A 134 10.57 -11.96 -1.56
CA ARG A 134 10.75 -11.76 -3.02
C ARG A 134 11.39 -12.95 -3.74
N GLN A 135 11.98 -13.88 -3.00
CA GLN A 135 12.66 -15.06 -3.55
C GLN A 135 11.82 -16.33 -3.42
N ALA A 136 10.65 -16.24 -2.78
CA ALA A 136 9.73 -17.36 -2.67
C ALA A 136 9.25 -17.80 -4.07
N VAL A 137 9.47 -19.07 -4.40
CA VAL A 137 9.00 -19.67 -5.65
C VAL A 137 7.56 -20.16 -5.47
N PRO A 138 6.63 -19.90 -6.41
CA PRO A 138 5.27 -20.41 -6.34
C PRO A 138 5.23 -21.93 -6.22
N THR A 139 4.41 -22.43 -5.28
CA THR A 139 4.15 -23.86 -5.09
C THR A 139 3.20 -24.38 -6.17
N LEU A 140 3.16 -25.71 -6.36
CA LEU A 140 2.24 -26.33 -7.32
C LEU A 140 0.76 -26.03 -7.02
N ARG A 141 0.42 -25.94 -5.73
CA ARG A 141 -0.90 -25.54 -5.24
C ARG A 141 -0.73 -24.32 -4.37
N ALA A 142 -1.37 -23.22 -4.75
CA ALA A 142 -1.43 -22.02 -3.94
C ALA A 142 -2.18 -22.32 -2.65
N ASP A 143 -1.62 -21.86 -1.53
CA ASP A 143 -2.27 -21.87 -0.23
C ASP A 143 -2.34 -20.44 0.30
N LYS A 144 -3.45 -20.10 0.95
CA LYS A 144 -3.65 -18.74 1.47
C LYS A 144 -2.97 -18.62 2.84
N PRO A 145 -2.36 -17.46 3.16
CA PRO A 145 -1.88 -17.24 4.51
C PRO A 145 -3.05 -17.27 5.49
N LEU A 146 -2.95 -18.08 6.55
CA LEU A 146 -3.93 -18.11 7.64
C LEU A 146 -3.85 -16.87 8.52
N VAL A 147 -2.65 -16.29 8.62
CA VAL A 147 -2.36 -15.04 9.30
C VAL A 147 -1.77 -14.10 8.26
N GLY A 148 -2.47 -13.01 7.97
CA GLY A 148 -2.07 -12.01 6.97
C GLY A 148 -2.39 -10.59 7.46
N THR A 149 -2.05 -9.60 6.65
CA THR A 149 -2.20 -8.17 7.00
C THR A 149 -3.33 -7.47 6.26
N GLY A 150 -3.89 -8.11 5.24
CA GLY A 150 -4.90 -7.54 4.33
C GLY A 150 -4.30 -6.97 3.05
N MET A 151 -2.98 -6.75 3.01
CA MET A 151 -2.26 -6.27 1.82
C MET A 151 -2.17 -7.31 0.72
N GLU A 152 -2.39 -8.59 1.01
CA GLU A 152 -2.27 -9.70 0.05
C GLU A 152 -3.20 -9.52 -1.14
N ARG A 153 -4.42 -9.01 -0.91
CA ARG A 153 -5.38 -8.76 -1.98
C ARG A 153 -4.90 -7.65 -2.90
N ALA A 154 -4.46 -6.52 -2.34
CA ALA A 154 -3.97 -5.39 -3.11
C ALA A 154 -2.81 -5.83 -4.01
N VAL A 155 -1.82 -6.54 -3.45
CA VAL A 155 -0.68 -7.06 -4.20
C VAL A 155 -1.10 -8.03 -5.32
N ALA A 156 -2.02 -8.96 -5.06
CA ALA A 156 -2.46 -9.93 -6.06
C ALA A 156 -3.24 -9.30 -7.22
N VAL A 157 -4.03 -8.26 -6.93
CA VAL A 157 -4.83 -7.53 -7.94
C VAL A 157 -3.93 -6.59 -8.75
N ASP A 158 -3.12 -5.78 -8.09
CA ASP A 158 -2.37 -4.71 -8.73
C ASP A 158 -1.12 -5.19 -9.47
N SER A 159 -0.63 -6.41 -9.18
CA SER A 159 0.51 -7.01 -9.90
C SER A 159 0.18 -7.46 -11.33
N GLY A 160 -1.11 -7.59 -11.68
CA GLY A 160 -1.55 -8.02 -13.00
C GLY A 160 -1.34 -9.51 -13.30
N VAL A 161 -0.96 -10.32 -12.31
CA VAL A 161 -0.87 -11.79 -12.46
C VAL A 161 -2.24 -12.48 -12.40
N THR A 162 -3.24 -11.81 -11.83
CA THR A 162 -4.62 -12.29 -11.73
C THR A 162 -5.48 -11.74 -12.86
N ALA A 163 -6.47 -12.52 -13.32
CA ALA A 163 -7.47 -12.05 -14.27
C ALA A 163 -8.58 -11.29 -13.53
N VAL A 164 -8.66 -9.97 -13.73
CA VAL A 164 -9.65 -9.09 -13.10
C VAL A 164 -10.77 -8.77 -14.09
N ALA A 165 -12.02 -8.90 -13.64
CA ALA A 165 -13.18 -8.53 -14.45
C ALA A 165 -13.23 -7.01 -14.64
N LYS A 166 -13.32 -6.55 -15.88
CA LYS A 166 -13.43 -5.13 -16.23
C LYS A 166 -14.82 -4.56 -15.99
N ARG A 167 -15.84 -5.41 -16.16
CA ARG A 167 -17.26 -5.08 -16.01
C ARG A 167 -17.95 -6.13 -15.17
N GLY A 168 -18.98 -5.70 -14.44
CA GLY A 168 -19.87 -6.57 -13.70
C GLY A 168 -20.72 -7.44 -14.62
N GLY A 169 -21.02 -8.65 -14.18
CA GLY A 169 -21.80 -9.58 -14.99
C GLY A 169 -21.97 -10.96 -14.35
N THR A 170 -22.63 -11.84 -15.09
CA THR A 170 -22.77 -13.25 -14.74
C THR A 170 -21.81 -14.08 -15.56
N VAL A 171 -21.11 -15.01 -14.92
CA VAL A 171 -20.21 -15.94 -15.60
C VAL A 171 -21.04 -16.90 -16.46
N GLN A 172 -20.88 -16.84 -17.78
CA GLN A 172 -21.61 -17.66 -18.73
C GLN A 172 -20.90 -19.00 -18.99
N TYR A 173 -19.56 -18.96 -19.05
CA TYR A 173 -18.76 -20.14 -19.35
C TYR A 173 -17.40 -20.06 -18.63
N VAL A 174 -16.97 -21.19 -18.08
CA VAL A 174 -15.67 -21.36 -17.43
C VAL A 174 -14.99 -22.59 -17.99
N ASP A 175 -13.75 -22.41 -18.41
CA ASP A 175 -12.83 -23.48 -18.77
C ASP A 175 -11.44 -23.18 -18.21
N ALA A 176 -10.57 -24.20 -18.19
CA ALA A 176 -9.18 -24.06 -17.77
C ALA A 176 -8.39 -23.06 -18.65
N SER A 177 -8.87 -22.75 -19.86
CA SER A 177 -8.22 -21.86 -20.82
C SER A 177 -8.82 -20.45 -20.90
N ARG A 178 -10.10 -20.28 -20.53
CA ARG A 178 -10.81 -19.00 -20.68
C ARG A 178 -12.03 -18.89 -19.78
N ILE A 179 -12.40 -17.65 -19.48
CA ILE A 179 -13.61 -17.29 -18.73
C ILE A 179 -14.42 -16.33 -19.60
N VAL A 180 -15.72 -16.59 -19.74
CA VAL A 180 -16.65 -15.75 -20.50
C VAL A 180 -17.69 -15.17 -19.54
N ILE A 181 -17.79 -13.85 -19.52
CA ILE A 181 -18.71 -13.10 -18.67
C ILE A 181 -19.76 -12.43 -19.56
N LYS A 182 -21.04 -12.67 -19.25
CA LYS A 182 -22.15 -11.90 -19.80
C LYS A 182 -22.30 -10.64 -18.95
N VAL A 183 -22.07 -9.49 -19.56
CA VAL A 183 -22.06 -8.18 -18.88
C VAL A 183 -23.47 -7.79 -18.47
N ASN A 184 -23.60 -7.08 -17.35
CA ASN A 184 -24.88 -6.50 -16.93
C ASN A 184 -25.35 -5.43 -17.92
N GLU A 185 -26.66 -5.29 -18.12
CA GLU A 185 -27.21 -4.32 -19.08
C GLU A 185 -26.81 -2.87 -18.75
N ASP A 186 -26.67 -2.55 -17.45
CA ASP A 186 -26.29 -1.22 -16.96
C ASP A 186 -24.88 -0.78 -17.38
N GLU A 187 -23.97 -1.74 -17.59
CA GLU A 187 -22.56 -1.53 -17.95
C GLU A 187 -22.28 -1.83 -19.44
N MET A 188 -23.34 -2.10 -20.22
CA MET A 188 -23.24 -2.46 -21.62
C MET A 188 -23.20 -1.20 -22.50
N TYR A 189 -22.17 -1.10 -23.34
CA TYR A 189 -22.11 -0.03 -24.34
C TYR A 189 -23.03 -0.37 -25.53
N PRO A 190 -23.85 0.60 -26.01
CA PRO A 190 -24.69 0.40 -27.18
C PRO A 190 -23.86 0.00 -28.40
N GLY A 191 -24.20 -1.14 -29.01
CA GLY A 191 -23.52 -1.67 -30.20
C GLY A 191 -22.46 -2.75 -29.91
N GLU A 192 -22.12 -3.01 -28.64
CA GLU A 192 -21.30 -4.17 -28.28
C GLU A 192 -22.15 -5.43 -28.04
N ALA A 193 -21.54 -6.60 -28.20
CA ALA A 193 -22.21 -7.89 -28.02
C ALA A 193 -22.56 -8.21 -26.55
N GLY A 194 -22.12 -7.40 -25.57
CA GLY A 194 -22.39 -7.59 -24.15
C GLY A 194 -21.69 -8.80 -23.51
N ILE A 195 -20.59 -9.27 -24.11
CA ILE A 195 -19.83 -10.44 -23.65
C ILE A 195 -18.35 -10.07 -23.55
N ASP A 196 -17.76 -10.31 -22.38
CA ASP A 196 -16.32 -10.19 -22.13
C ASP A 196 -15.67 -11.57 -22.08
N ILE A 197 -14.58 -11.74 -22.82
CA ILE A 197 -13.81 -12.99 -22.88
C ILE A 197 -12.41 -12.74 -22.31
N TYR A 198 -12.07 -13.50 -21.27
CA TYR A 198 -10.77 -13.48 -20.60
C TYR A 198 -10.03 -14.77 -20.91
N ASN A 199 -8.99 -14.70 -21.74
CA ASN A 199 -8.12 -15.85 -22.02
C ASN A 199 -7.03 -15.95 -20.94
N LEU A 200 -6.83 -17.14 -20.41
CA LEU A 200 -5.88 -17.41 -19.33
C LEU A 200 -4.53 -17.88 -19.88
N THR A 201 -3.45 -17.38 -19.30
CA THR A 201 -2.09 -17.83 -19.59
C THR A 201 -1.86 -19.19 -18.95
N LYS A 202 -1.48 -20.22 -19.72
CA LYS A 202 -1.26 -21.58 -19.21
C LYS A 202 0.20 -22.01 -19.34
N TYR A 203 0.73 -22.60 -18.28
CA TYR A 203 2.03 -23.28 -18.22
C TYR A 203 3.16 -22.62 -19.03
N THR A 204 3.36 -21.32 -18.81
CA THR A 204 4.38 -20.52 -19.51
C THR A 204 5.61 -20.34 -18.62
N ARG A 205 6.80 -20.36 -19.23
CA ARG A 205 8.08 -20.18 -18.52
C ARG A 205 8.28 -18.71 -18.14
N SER A 206 8.66 -18.45 -16.89
CA SER A 206 9.11 -17.13 -16.42
C SER A 206 10.60 -16.89 -16.68
N ASN A 207 11.05 -15.64 -16.49
CA ASN A 207 12.47 -15.27 -16.62
C ASN A 207 13.38 -16.04 -15.63
N GLN A 208 12.87 -16.37 -14.44
CA GLN A 208 13.60 -17.12 -13.41
C GLN A 208 13.39 -18.64 -13.53
N ASN A 209 12.90 -19.13 -14.67
CA ASN A 209 12.62 -20.55 -14.92
C ASN A 209 11.54 -21.16 -14.00
N THR A 210 10.67 -20.33 -13.44
CA THR A 210 9.46 -20.78 -12.74
C THR A 210 8.28 -20.90 -13.71
N CYS A 211 7.12 -21.36 -13.22
CA CYS A 211 5.91 -21.55 -14.01
C CYS A 211 4.90 -20.42 -13.75
N ILE A 212 4.34 -19.86 -14.82
CA ILE A 212 3.20 -18.91 -14.79
C ILE A 212 1.99 -19.65 -15.40
N ASN A 213 0.88 -19.77 -14.66
CA ASN A 213 -0.27 -20.61 -15.03
C ASN A 213 -1.61 -20.15 -14.43
#